data_AF-A0A9D6RV49-F1
#
_entry.id   AF-A0A9D6RV49-F1
#
_cell.length_a   1.000
_cell.length_b   1.000
_cell.length_c   1.000
_cell.angle_alpha   90.00
_cell.angle_beta   90.00
_cell.angle_gamma   90.00
#
_symmetry.space_group_name_H-M   'P 1'
#
loop_
_entity.id
_entity.type
_entity.pdbx_description
1 polymer ?
#
loop_
_entity_poly.entity_id
_entity_poly.type
_entity_poly.pdbx_seq_one_letter_code
_entity_poly.pdbx_strand_id
1 'polypeptide(L)' 'QLYIDPDTCIDCGACEPACPVEAIFALDSVPEKWQSFTQKNADYYKK' A
#
# COMPACT_ATOMS: atom_id res chain seq x y z
N GLN A 1 -0.61 11.48 6.21
CA GLN A 1 -0.20 10.33 5.38
C GLN A 1 -1.00 9.12 5.86
N LEU A 2 -1.42 8.25 4.95
CA LEU A 2 -2.11 6.99 5.25
C LEU A 2 -1.16 5.84 4.90
N TYR A 3 -1.25 4.74 5.63
CA TYR A 3 -0.48 3.53 5.41
C TYR A 3 -1.43 2.34 5.33
N ILE A 4 -1.02 1.28 4.63
CA ILE A 4 -1.76 0.01 4.56
C ILE A 4 -0.92 -1.02 5.29
N ASP A 5 -1.51 -1.68 6.28
CA ASP A 5 -0.87 -2.80 6.98
C ASP A 5 -0.89 -4.04 6.07
N PRO A 6 0.27 -4.54 5.62
CA PRO A 6 0.32 -5.72 4.75
C PRO A 6 -0.11 -7.01 5.46
N ASP A 7 -0.01 -7.09 6.79
CA ASP A 7 -0.36 -8.31 7.54
C ASP A 7 -1.89 -8.43 7.72
N THR A 8 -2.59 -7.30 7.77
CA THR A 8 -4.07 -7.23 7.85
C THR A 8 -4.73 -7.14 6.47
N CYS A 9 -4.01 -6.69 5.45
CA CYS A 9 -4.51 -6.62 4.07
C CYS A 9 -4.85 -8.02 3.54
N ILE A 10 -6.05 -8.17 2.97
CA ILE A 10 -6.55 -9.44 2.39
C ILE A 10 -6.62 -9.40 0.86
N ASP A 11 -5.93 -8.45 0.24
CA ASP A 11 -5.86 -8.28 -1.22
C ASP A 11 -7.24 -8.18 -1.91
N CYS A 12 -8.22 -7.54 -1.27
CA CYS A 12 -9.57 -7.42 -1.81
C CYS A 12 -9.73 -6.39 -2.94
N GLY A 13 -8.72 -5.55 -3.18
CA GLY A 13 -8.70 -4.56 -4.27
C GLY A 13 -9.70 -3.40 -4.13
N ALA A 14 -10.52 -3.34 -3.07
CA ALA A 14 -11.57 -2.33 -2.95
C ALA A 14 -11.04 -0.89 -2.81
N CYS A 15 -9.86 -0.73 -2.21
CA CYS A 15 -9.27 0.58 -1.95
C CYS A 15 -8.62 1.22 -3.19
N GLU A 16 -8.14 0.42 -4.14
CA GLU A 16 -7.46 0.89 -5.35
C GLU A 16 -8.34 1.82 -6.22
N PRO A 17 -9.54 1.42 -6.70
CA PRO A 17 -10.39 2.29 -7.50
C PRO A 17 -11.08 3.40 -6.68
N ALA A 18 -11.11 3.25 -5.35
CA ALA A 18 -11.69 4.24 -4.46
C ALA A 18 -10.75 5.43 -4.20
N CYS A 19 -9.45 5.29 -4.48
CA CYS A 19 -8.46 6.33 -4.23
C CYS A 19 -8.56 7.43 -5.32
N PRO A 20 -8.97 8.66 -4.98
CA PRO A 20 -9.19 9.72 -5.97
C PRO A 20 -7.91 10.24 -6.65
N VAL A 21 -6.75 9.83 -6.14
CA VAL A 21 -5.42 10.23 -6.61
C VAL A 21 -4.56 9.04 -7.04
N GLU A 22 -5.17 7.85 -7.17
CA GLU A 22 -4.51 6.65 -7.72
C GLU A 22 -3.18 6.30 -7.01
N ALA A 23 -3.14 6.46 -5.69
CA ALA A 23 -1.92 6.27 -4.89
C ALA A 23 -1.74 4.85 -4.33
N ILE A 24 -2.73 3.97 -4.53
CA ILE A 24 -2.75 2.61 -4.00
C ILE A 24 -2.46 1.64 -5.14
N PHE A 25 -1.53 0.72 -4.90
CA PHE A 25 -1.12 -0.31 -5.84
C PHE A 25 -1.11 -1.66 -5.12
N ALA A 26 -1.39 -2.74 -5.84
CA ALA A 26 -1.07 -4.08 -5.37
C ALA A 26 0.45 -4.20 -5.12
N LEU A 27 0.83 -5.04 -4.16
CA LEU A 27 2.20 -5.14 -3.65
C LEU A 27 3.24 -5.45 -4.73
N ASP A 28 2.86 -6.30 -5.68
CA ASP A 28 3.65 -6.72 -6.85
C ASP A 28 3.66 -5.69 -8.00
N SER A 29 2.76 -4.72 -7.94
CA SER A 29 2.49 -3.75 -9.00
C SER A 29 2.97 -2.34 -8.65
N VAL A 30 3.68 -2.16 -7.52
CA VAL A 30 4.24 -0.88 -7.11
C VAL A 30 5.32 -0.44 -8.11
N PRO A 31 5.20 0.75 -8.73
CA PRO A 31 6.22 1.28 -9.63
C PRO A 31 7.60 1.36 -8.96
N GLU A 32 8.68 1.12 -9.72
CA GLU A 32 10.06 1.07 -9.21
C GLU A 32 10.44 2.32 -8.38
N LYS A 33 10.06 3.51 -8.87
CA LYS A 33 10.26 4.79 -8.18
C LYS A 33 9.62 4.87 -6.78
N TRP A 34 8.65 4.03 -6.47
CA TRP A 34 7.87 4.04 -5.23
C TRP A 34 8.03 2.77 -4.40
N GLN A 35 8.89 1.81 -4.78
CA GLN A 35 9.08 0.57 -4.02
C GLN A 35 9.47 0.80 -2.55
N SER A 36 10.17 1.90 -2.24
CA SER A 36 10.51 2.23 -0.85
C SER A 36 9.28 2.47 0.05
N PHE A 37 8.10 2.77 -0.51
CA PHE A 37 6.87 2.96 0.25
C PHE A 37 6.29 1.64 0.76
N THR A 38 6.56 0.52 0.10
CA THR A 38 6.14 -0.81 0.58
C THR A 38 6.67 -1.07 1.99
N GLN A 39 7.98 -0.88 2.20
CA GLN A 39 8.58 -1.08 3.52
C GLN A 39 8.08 -0.05 4.54
N LYS A 40 7.93 1.21 4.13
CA LYS A 40 7.43 2.28 5.01
C LYS A 40 5.99 2.02 5.50
N ASN A 41 5.14 1.49 4.62
CA ASN A 41 3.78 1.10 4.97
C ASN A 41 3.79 0.01 6.05
N ALA A 42 4.59 -1.03 5.88
CA ALA A 42 4.73 -2.11 6.86
C ALA A 42 5.32 -1.61 8.19
N ASP A 43 6.40 -0.83 8.14
CA ASP A 43 7.12 -0.36 9.33
C ASP A 43 6.28 0.53 10.23
N TYR A 44 5.26 1.20 9.69
CA TYR A 44 4.32 1.99 10.48
C TYR A 44 3.59 1.14 11.54
N TYR A 45 3.39 -0.15 11.29
CA TYR A 45 2.63 -1.07 12.16
C TYR A 45 3.50 -1.99 13.03
N LYS A 46 4.82 -2.02 12.83
CA LYS A 46 5.76 -2.88 13.57
C LYS A 46 6.20 -2.33 14.95
N LYS A 47 5.30 -1.66 15.67
CA LYS A 47 5.62 -1.12 17.00
C LYS A 47 5.61 -2.17 18.10
#